data_AF-A0A9D7A877-F1
#
_entry.id   AF-A0A9D7A877-F1
#
_cell.length_a   1.000
_cell.length_b   1.000
_cell.length_c   1.000
_cell.angle_alpha   90.00
_cell.angle_beta   90.00
_cell.angle_gamma   90.00
#
_symmetry.space_group_name_H-M   'P 1'
#
loop_
_entity.id
_entity.type
_entity.pdbx_description
1 polymer ?
#
loop_
_entity_poly.entity_id
_entity_poly.type
_entity_poly.pdbx_seq_one_letter_code
_entity_poly.pdbx_strand_id
1 'polypeptide(L)'
;MALSTPKRAAITLLLVAAFGGALYFALRGQNMARIEQQQAAEAAAVVELKGLIALDVEGYFKDPRVVKALAAKKLPVSVLRVGSRDMAGKVAASGGPGSAPDFFFASGVVAANQIVEAARKANVPATQSAPFHTPLVIASWEPIAKILVANGIARPLSPKVYGLDMTRLTQTMLAKTRWKDLKGSAAYEVSRSVLVSSTDLRRSNSGALYLALTSHALTGDIVTDRATAQATALKLAELFKRQGYQENYVDGNFDDYVAIGIGKTPMAFIYENQLVRYALTKKGVAQDMVLLYPQPTIVNKVVFVAMNERAKALAAALADDAELQGIAVEYGFRIADSERFVAAVKPTGLAVEARVTQVVDPPSFEIMAEMIDVVAREMTQ
;
A
#
# COMPACT_ATOMS: atom_id res chain seq x y z
N MET A 1 -25.42 71.38 -4.87
CA MET A 1 -26.09 71.07 -6.15
C MET A 1 -27.01 69.89 -5.95
N ALA A 2 -28.33 70.06 -6.13
CA ALA A 2 -29.28 68.96 -6.03
C ALA A 2 -29.10 68.01 -7.22
N LEU A 3 -28.98 66.70 -6.97
CA LEU A 3 -28.93 65.71 -8.05
C LEU A 3 -30.17 65.82 -8.92
N SER A 4 -29.97 65.98 -10.24
CA SER A 4 -31.03 66.00 -11.24
C SER A 4 -31.82 64.68 -11.21
N THR A 5 -33.14 64.75 -11.38
CA THR A 5 -34.07 63.60 -11.44
C THR A 5 -33.54 62.38 -12.20
N PRO A 6 -32.93 62.49 -13.40
CA PRO A 6 -32.40 61.31 -14.11
C PRO A 6 -31.22 60.64 -13.41
N LYS A 7 -30.36 61.39 -12.72
CA LYS A 7 -29.23 60.83 -11.95
C LYS A 7 -29.71 60.07 -10.71
N ARG A 8 -30.78 60.56 -10.05
CA ARG A 8 -31.40 59.83 -8.94
C ARG A 8 -32.02 58.51 -9.41
N ALA A 9 -32.73 58.53 -10.54
CA ALA A 9 -33.31 57.32 -11.12
C ALA A 9 -32.25 56.27 -11.49
N ALA A 10 -31.13 56.68 -12.10
CA ALA A 10 -30.02 55.79 -12.44
C ALA A 10 -29.36 55.17 -11.20
N ILE A 11 -29.14 55.96 -10.13
CA ILE A 11 -28.59 55.47 -8.86
C ILE A 11 -29.56 54.48 -8.20
N THR A 12 -30.86 54.78 -8.20
CA THR A 12 -31.89 53.87 -7.67
C THR A 12 -31.90 52.54 -8.42
N LEU A 13 -31.83 52.56 -9.75
CA LEU A 13 -31.78 51.34 -10.56
C LEU A 13 -30.51 50.51 -10.27
N LEU A 14 -29.35 51.15 -10.12
CA LEU A 14 -28.10 50.47 -9.75
C LEU A 14 -28.19 49.83 -8.36
N LEU A 15 -28.77 50.52 -7.38
CA LEU A 15 -28.96 49.99 -6.03
C LEU A 15 -29.94 48.81 -6.01
N VAL A 16 -31.03 48.87 -6.78
CA VAL A 16 -31.98 47.77 -6.90
C VAL A 16 -31.34 46.56 -7.59
N ALA A 17 -30.53 46.77 -8.63
CA ALA A 17 -29.81 45.70 -9.30
C ALA A 17 -28.75 45.05 -8.39
N ALA A 18 -27.98 45.86 -7.65
CA ALA A 18 -27.00 45.37 -6.68
C ALA A 18 -27.65 44.60 -5.53
N PHE A 19 -28.76 45.12 -4.98
CA PHE A 19 -29.52 44.46 -3.93
C PHE A 19 -30.18 43.16 -4.43
N GLY A 20 -30.78 43.18 -5.62
CA GLY A 20 -31.35 41.98 -6.26
C GLY A 20 -30.29 40.90 -6.53
N GLY A 21 -29.10 41.30 -6.98
CA GLY A 21 -27.96 40.40 -7.14
C GLY A 21 -27.50 39.80 -5.82
N ALA A 22 -27.30 40.62 -4.78
CA ALA A 22 -26.89 40.16 -3.46
C ALA A 22 -27.93 39.21 -2.83
N LEU A 23 -29.22 39.53 -2.95
CA LEU A 23 -30.32 38.69 -2.47
C LEU A 23 -30.38 37.35 -3.22
N TYR A 24 -30.20 37.36 -4.55
CA TYR A 24 -30.14 36.15 -5.36
C TYR A 24 -28.97 35.23 -4.93
N PHE A 25 -27.77 35.78 -4.73
CA PHE A 25 -26.63 34.99 -4.25
C PHE A 25 -26.80 34.47 -2.83
N ALA A 26 -27.40 35.26 -1.93
CA ALA A 26 -27.70 34.83 -0.55
C ALA A 26 -28.72 33.69 -0.51
N LEU A 27 -29.81 33.79 -1.27
CA LEU A 27 -30.83 32.74 -1.38
C LEU A 27 -30.28 31.46 -2.02
N ARG A 28 -29.42 31.59 -3.03
CA ARG A 28 -28.73 30.45 -3.66
C ARG A 28 -27.77 29.76 -2.69
N GLY A 29 -27.03 30.53 -1.89
CA GLY A 29 -26.15 30.00 -0.84
C GLY A 29 -26.90 29.27 0.26
N GLN A 30 -28.02 29.82 0.75
CA GLN A 30 -28.89 29.15 1.72
C GLN A 30 -29.52 27.86 1.17
N ASN A 31 -29.95 27.85 -0.09
CA ASN A 31 -30.49 26.66 -0.72
C ASN A 31 -29.43 25.57 -0.90
N MET A 32 -28.21 25.91 -1.30
CA MET A 32 -27.12 24.93 -1.35
C MET A 32 -26.79 24.36 0.03
N ALA A 33 -26.70 25.21 1.06
CA ALA A 33 -26.43 24.74 2.43
C ALA A 33 -27.55 23.82 2.97
N ARG A 34 -28.82 24.10 2.63
CA ARG A 34 -29.95 23.22 2.96
C ARG A 34 -29.88 21.89 2.23
N ILE A 35 -29.56 21.89 0.94
CA ILE A 35 -29.40 20.67 0.14
C ILE A 35 -28.25 19.83 0.71
N GLU A 36 -27.11 20.45 1.04
CA GLU A 36 -25.98 19.78 1.68
C GLU A 36 -26.36 19.20 3.05
N GLN A 37 -27.09 19.94 3.88
CA GLN A 37 -27.60 19.43 5.17
C GLN A 37 -28.58 18.27 5.01
N GLN A 38 -29.47 18.34 4.02
CA GLN A 38 -30.47 17.31 3.77
C GLN A 38 -29.82 16.04 3.20
N GLN A 39 -28.85 16.18 2.29
CA GLN A 39 -28.02 15.07 1.81
C GLN A 39 -27.18 14.47 2.93
N ALA A 40 -26.63 15.27 3.83
CA ALA A 40 -25.89 14.79 5.00
C ALA A 40 -26.81 14.03 5.98
N ALA A 41 -28.04 14.50 6.18
CA ALA A 41 -29.03 13.82 7.02
C ALA A 41 -29.51 12.49 6.39
N GLU A 42 -29.74 12.47 5.08
CA GLU A 42 -30.07 11.23 4.35
C GLU A 42 -28.92 10.23 4.35
N ALA A 43 -27.67 10.69 4.20
CA ALA A 43 -26.49 9.84 4.33
C ALA A 43 -26.33 9.28 5.74
N ALA A 44 -26.62 10.08 6.78
CA ALA A 44 -26.60 9.64 8.17
C ALA A 44 -27.70 8.62 8.51
N ALA A 45 -28.78 8.57 7.73
CA ALA A 45 -29.84 7.56 7.87
C ALA A 45 -29.47 6.20 7.23
N VAL A 46 -28.41 6.13 6.42
CA VAL A 46 -27.96 4.89 5.80
C VAL A 46 -27.11 4.09 6.80
N VAL A 47 -27.48 2.81 7.01
CA VAL A 47 -26.73 1.90 7.88
C VAL A 47 -25.31 1.69 7.33
N GLU A 48 -24.30 1.99 8.15
CA GLU A 48 -22.88 1.80 7.80
C GLU A 48 -22.55 0.32 7.55
N LEU A 49 -21.70 0.08 6.55
CA LEU A 49 -21.07 -1.22 6.31
C LEU A 49 -19.89 -1.38 7.28
N LYS A 50 -19.92 -2.43 8.11
CA LYS A 50 -18.86 -2.73 9.07
C LYS A 50 -17.77 -3.56 8.41
N GLY A 51 -16.55 -3.04 8.38
CA GLY A 51 -15.42 -3.68 7.71
C GLY A 51 -14.22 -3.91 8.61
N LEU A 52 -13.47 -5.00 8.37
CA LEU A 52 -12.14 -5.20 8.94
C LEU A 52 -11.08 -4.94 7.87
N ILE A 53 -10.16 -4.02 8.13
CA ILE A 53 -9.19 -3.57 7.12
C ILE A 53 -7.74 -3.72 7.58
N ALA A 54 -6.83 -3.94 6.63
CA ALA A 54 -5.39 -3.95 6.88
C ALA A 54 -4.87 -2.52 7.13
N LEU A 55 -3.68 -2.43 7.74
CA LEU A 55 -3.00 -1.15 8.01
C LEU A 55 -2.84 -0.31 6.74
N ASP A 56 -2.49 -0.94 5.62
CA ASP A 56 -2.16 -0.29 4.35
C ASP A 56 -3.25 0.68 3.85
N VAL A 57 -4.53 0.35 4.08
CA VAL A 57 -5.68 1.13 3.62
C VAL A 57 -6.34 1.96 4.73
N GLU A 58 -5.84 1.90 5.96
CA GLU A 58 -6.43 2.64 7.09
C GLU A 58 -6.45 4.15 6.81
N GLY A 59 -5.35 4.69 6.27
CA GLY A 59 -5.27 6.11 5.90
C GLY A 59 -6.28 6.49 4.82
N TYR A 60 -6.52 5.60 3.85
CA TYR A 60 -7.46 5.82 2.75
C TYR A 60 -8.90 5.93 3.25
N PHE A 61 -9.35 4.98 4.10
CA PHE A 61 -10.70 5.02 4.65
C PHE A 61 -10.94 6.15 5.66
N LYS A 62 -9.88 6.71 6.25
CA LYS A 62 -9.96 7.90 7.11
C LYS A 62 -9.92 9.22 6.33
N ASP A 63 -9.65 9.20 5.03
CA ASP A 63 -9.65 10.43 4.21
C ASP A 63 -11.08 10.99 4.14
N PRO A 64 -11.32 12.26 4.56
CA PRO A 64 -12.64 12.87 4.49
C PRO A 64 -13.26 12.87 3.08
N ARG A 65 -12.43 12.88 2.03
CA ARG A 65 -12.87 12.81 0.63
C ARG A 65 -13.43 11.42 0.31
N VAL A 66 -12.78 10.35 0.78
CA VAL A 66 -13.28 8.98 0.64
C VAL A 66 -14.58 8.81 1.42
N VAL A 67 -14.62 9.27 2.67
CA VAL A 67 -15.84 9.23 3.50
C VAL A 67 -17.00 9.94 2.80
N LYS A 68 -16.77 11.14 2.27
CA LYS A 68 -17.78 11.92 1.53
C LYS A 68 -18.22 11.22 0.25
N ALA A 69 -17.29 10.71 -0.56
CA ALA A 69 -17.58 10.03 -1.82
C ALA A 69 -18.40 8.75 -1.60
N LEU A 70 -18.07 7.97 -0.56
CA LEU A 70 -18.82 6.78 -0.18
C LEU A 70 -20.21 7.11 0.38
N ALA A 71 -20.32 8.15 1.21
CA ALA A 71 -21.61 8.63 1.73
C ALA A 71 -22.56 9.09 0.61
N ALA A 72 -22.05 9.84 -0.37
CA ALA A 72 -22.81 10.28 -1.54
C ALA A 72 -23.34 9.10 -2.38
N LYS A 73 -22.66 7.95 -2.32
CA LYS A 73 -23.08 6.69 -2.95
C LYS A 73 -23.96 5.81 -2.07
N LYS A 74 -24.36 6.27 -0.88
CA LYS A 74 -25.12 5.50 0.12
C LYS A 74 -24.37 4.22 0.58
N LEU A 75 -23.04 4.30 0.64
CA LEU A 75 -22.14 3.25 1.08
C LEU A 75 -21.24 3.71 2.23
N PRO A 76 -21.75 4.37 3.30
CA PRO A 76 -20.90 4.76 4.42
C PRO A 76 -20.31 3.50 5.08
N VAL A 77 -19.09 3.62 5.58
CA VAL A 77 -18.33 2.50 6.15
C VAL A 77 -17.85 2.81 7.56
N SER A 78 -17.90 1.79 8.41
CA SER A 78 -17.31 1.78 9.74
C SER A 78 -16.20 0.73 9.75
N VAL A 79 -14.94 1.17 9.82
CA VAL A 79 -13.78 0.28 9.65
C VAL A 79 -13.01 0.09 10.95
N LEU A 80 -12.59 -1.15 11.21
CA LEU A 80 -11.67 -1.50 12.29
C LEU A 80 -10.40 -2.12 11.71
N ARG A 81 -9.24 -1.61 12.12
CA ARG A 81 -7.95 -2.17 11.74
C ARG A 81 -7.71 -3.52 12.41
N VAL A 82 -7.39 -4.53 11.61
CA VAL A 82 -7.00 -5.87 12.05
C VAL A 82 -5.84 -6.37 11.19
N GLY A 83 -4.90 -7.14 11.77
CA GLY A 83 -3.86 -7.79 10.98
C GLY A 83 -4.48 -8.78 10.00
N SER A 84 -4.08 -8.74 8.72
CA SER A 84 -4.69 -9.58 7.67
C SER A 84 -4.74 -11.07 8.03
N ARG A 85 -3.70 -11.57 8.72
CA ARG A 85 -3.59 -12.98 9.16
C ARG A 85 -4.61 -13.37 10.23
N ASP A 86 -5.12 -12.40 11.00
CA ASP A 86 -6.09 -12.63 12.08
C ASP A 86 -7.55 -12.54 11.58
N MET A 87 -7.76 -11.98 10.39
CA MET A 87 -9.10 -11.71 9.85
C MET A 87 -9.94 -12.96 9.65
N ALA A 88 -9.33 -14.07 9.19
CA ALA A 88 -10.05 -15.33 9.00
C ALA A 88 -10.63 -15.86 10.32
N GLY A 89 -9.91 -15.69 11.44
CA GLY A 89 -10.41 -16.03 12.77
C GLY A 89 -11.61 -15.18 13.20
N LYS A 90 -11.72 -13.94 12.70
CA LYS A 90 -12.89 -13.07 12.96
C LYS A 90 -14.14 -13.53 12.23
N VAL A 91 -14.00 -14.16 11.05
CA VAL A 91 -15.11 -14.83 10.38
C VAL A 91 -15.55 -16.06 11.18
N ALA A 92 -14.61 -16.88 11.63
CA ALA A 92 -14.94 -18.08 12.41
C ALA A 92 -15.65 -17.75 13.73
N ALA A 93 -15.27 -16.64 14.37
CA ALA A 93 -15.86 -16.20 15.63
C ALA A 93 -17.24 -15.54 15.49
N SER A 94 -17.68 -15.18 14.28
CA SER A 94 -18.89 -14.37 14.12
C SER A 94 -20.19 -15.16 14.31
N GLY A 95 -20.17 -16.50 14.35
CA GLY A 95 -21.36 -17.30 14.68
C GLY A 95 -22.38 -17.45 13.55
N GLY A 96 -22.01 -17.15 12.29
CA GLY A 96 -22.81 -17.45 11.10
C GLY A 96 -23.18 -16.23 10.23
N PRO A 97 -24.11 -16.41 9.28
CA PRO A 97 -24.59 -15.34 8.40
C PRO A 97 -25.28 -14.20 9.17
N GLY A 98 -24.99 -12.95 8.81
CA GLY A 98 -25.61 -11.75 9.40
C GLY A 98 -24.94 -11.18 10.65
N SER A 99 -23.98 -11.90 11.23
CA SER A 99 -23.17 -11.46 12.38
C SER A 99 -21.69 -11.25 12.05
N ALA A 100 -21.25 -11.72 10.88
CA ALA A 100 -19.95 -11.41 10.31
C ALA A 100 -19.85 -9.92 9.90
N PRO A 101 -18.63 -9.33 9.89
CA PRO A 101 -18.39 -8.06 9.21
C PRO A 101 -18.90 -8.10 7.77
N ASP A 102 -19.44 -6.98 7.28
CA ASP A 102 -19.95 -6.84 5.92
C ASP A 102 -18.85 -7.02 4.86
N PHE A 103 -17.62 -6.63 5.19
CA PHE A 103 -16.47 -6.82 4.32
C PHE A 103 -15.15 -6.95 5.07
N PHE A 104 -14.15 -7.42 4.34
CA PHE A 104 -12.76 -7.44 4.75
C PHE A 104 -11.91 -6.80 3.67
N PHE A 105 -10.83 -6.13 4.04
CA PHE A 105 -9.86 -5.60 3.09
C PHE A 105 -8.45 -5.99 3.51
N ALA A 106 -8.04 -7.17 3.08
CA ALA A 106 -6.81 -7.83 3.51
C ALA A 106 -5.63 -7.45 2.62
N SER A 107 -4.46 -7.29 3.24
CA SER A 107 -3.19 -7.18 2.52
C SER A 107 -2.71 -8.58 2.13
N GLY A 108 -2.69 -8.88 0.83
CA GLY A 108 -2.22 -10.14 0.26
C GLY A 108 -3.32 -11.17 -0.01
N VAL A 109 -3.14 -11.92 -1.11
CA VAL A 109 -4.07 -12.98 -1.57
C VAL A 109 -4.16 -14.14 -0.59
N VAL A 110 -3.07 -14.43 0.13
CA VAL A 110 -3.00 -15.53 1.08
C VAL A 110 -4.02 -15.33 2.21
N ALA A 111 -4.01 -14.18 2.87
CA ALA A 111 -4.97 -13.86 3.92
C ALA A 111 -6.42 -13.81 3.39
N ALA A 112 -6.62 -13.26 2.20
CA ALA A 112 -7.94 -13.21 1.58
C ALA A 112 -8.53 -14.60 1.28
N ASN A 113 -7.69 -15.55 0.88
CA ASN A 113 -8.10 -16.93 0.64
C ASN A 113 -8.54 -17.61 1.94
N GLN A 114 -7.83 -17.36 3.04
CA GLN A 114 -8.24 -17.89 4.35
C GLN A 114 -9.57 -17.30 4.84
N ILE A 115 -9.80 -16.01 4.60
CA ILE A 115 -11.08 -15.35 4.91
C ILE A 115 -12.22 -16.02 4.13
N VAL A 116 -12.02 -16.27 2.83
CA VAL A 116 -13.01 -16.97 1.99
C VAL A 116 -13.22 -18.41 2.43
N GLU A 117 -12.16 -19.13 2.81
CA GLU A 117 -12.28 -20.49 3.31
C GLU A 117 -13.06 -20.53 4.64
N ALA A 118 -12.78 -19.61 5.56
CA ALA A 118 -13.52 -19.46 6.81
C ALA A 118 -14.99 -19.11 6.54
N ALA A 119 -15.26 -18.20 5.59
CA ALA A 119 -16.63 -17.85 5.19
C ALA A 119 -17.37 -19.06 4.61
N ARG A 120 -16.71 -19.85 3.75
CA ARG A 120 -17.27 -21.10 3.21
C ARG A 120 -17.63 -22.09 4.33
N LYS A 121 -16.75 -22.28 5.31
CA LYS A 121 -17.00 -23.15 6.48
C LYS A 121 -18.17 -22.66 7.33
N ALA A 122 -18.36 -21.33 7.40
CA ALA A 122 -19.47 -20.69 8.11
C ALA A 122 -20.74 -20.52 7.25
N ASN A 123 -20.76 -21.03 6.02
CA ASN A 123 -21.85 -20.87 5.05
C ASN A 123 -22.23 -19.39 4.76
N VAL A 124 -21.22 -18.51 4.74
CA VAL A 124 -21.36 -17.09 4.41
C VAL A 124 -20.88 -16.85 2.98
N PRO A 125 -21.66 -16.17 2.12
CA PRO A 125 -21.21 -15.83 0.77
C PRO A 125 -20.03 -14.87 0.84
N ALA A 126 -18.97 -15.15 0.07
CA ALA A 126 -17.78 -14.31 0.01
C ALA A 126 -17.34 -14.12 -1.45
N THR A 127 -17.07 -12.88 -1.85
CA THR A 127 -16.57 -12.55 -3.19
C THR A 127 -15.33 -11.68 -3.09
N GLN A 128 -14.25 -12.10 -3.73
CA GLN A 128 -12.98 -11.35 -3.75
C GLN A 128 -12.93 -10.38 -4.93
N SER A 129 -12.30 -9.24 -4.70
CA SER A 129 -11.84 -8.30 -5.72
C SER A 129 -10.55 -7.63 -5.24
N ALA A 130 -9.74 -7.09 -6.14
CA ALA A 130 -8.49 -6.41 -5.77
C ALA A 130 -8.42 -5.04 -6.46
N PRO A 131 -9.13 -4.02 -5.93
CA PRO A 131 -9.19 -2.70 -6.58
C PRO A 131 -7.83 -1.98 -6.54
N PHE A 132 -7.00 -2.31 -5.55
CA PHE A 132 -5.69 -1.70 -5.33
C PHE A 132 -4.59 -2.77 -5.28
N HIS A 133 -3.40 -2.42 -5.74
CA HIS A 133 -2.22 -3.26 -5.59
C HIS A 133 -0.95 -2.42 -5.47
N THR A 134 0.12 -3.05 -4.99
CA THR A 134 1.43 -2.42 -4.88
C THR A 134 2.52 -3.49 -5.01
N PRO A 135 3.49 -3.35 -5.93
CA PRO A 135 4.64 -4.24 -5.97
C PRO A 135 5.51 -4.09 -4.73
N LEU A 136 6.20 -5.17 -4.38
CA LEU A 136 7.32 -5.11 -3.44
C LEU A 136 8.56 -4.58 -4.15
N VAL A 137 9.25 -3.67 -3.49
CA VAL A 137 10.45 -3.02 -4.01
C VAL A 137 11.48 -2.89 -2.90
N ILE A 138 12.72 -2.64 -3.29
CA ILE A 138 13.74 -2.16 -2.36
C ILE A 138 13.94 -0.67 -2.62
N ALA A 139 13.53 0.15 -1.67
CA ALA A 139 13.91 1.55 -1.63
C ALA A 139 15.40 1.66 -1.26
N SER A 140 16.14 2.39 -2.07
CA SER A 140 17.59 2.49 -1.94
C SER A 140 18.07 3.87 -2.38
N TRP A 141 19.39 3.99 -2.55
CA TRP A 141 20.07 5.22 -2.90
C TRP A 141 20.91 4.99 -4.15
N GLU A 142 21.06 6.01 -5.00
CA GLU A 142 21.80 5.91 -6.25
C GLU A 142 23.25 5.40 -6.05
N PRO A 143 24.01 5.83 -5.02
CA PRO A 143 25.31 5.25 -4.73
C PRO A 143 25.27 3.75 -4.45
N ILE A 144 24.25 3.28 -3.73
CA ILE A 144 24.05 1.86 -3.42
C ILE A 144 23.70 1.08 -4.69
N ALA A 145 22.78 1.60 -5.50
CA ALA A 145 22.41 0.97 -6.77
C ALA A 145 23.62 0.84 -7.70
N LYS A 146 24.48 1.86 -7.78
CA LYS A 146 25.73 1.81 -8.56
C LYS A 146 26.69 0.72 -8.08
N ILE A 147 26.83 0.53 -6.77
CA ILE A 147 27.62 -0.57 -6.20
C ILE A 147 27.01 -1.92 -6.63
N LEU A 148 25.70 -2.10 -6.49
CA LEU A 148 25.03 -3.35 -6.89
C LEU A 148 25.18 -3.64 -8.39
N VAL A 149 25.10 -2.61 -9.23
CA VAL A 149 25.34 -2.74 -10.69
C VAL A 149 26.79 -3.13 -10.99
N ALA A 150 27.77 -2.50 -10.34
CA ALA A 150 29.19 -2.82 -10.54
C ALA A 150 29.56 -4.27 -10.15
N ASN A 151 28.73 -4.91 -9.32
CA ASN A 151 28.89 -6.29 -8.89
C ASN A 151 27.89 -7.23 -9.60
N GLY A 152 27.14 -6.74 -10.59
CA GLY A 152 26.18 -7.52 -11.37
C GLY A 152 25.02 -8.06 -10.54
N ILE A 153 24.68 -7.43 -9.41
CA ILE A 153 23.53 -7.76 -8.56
C ILE A 153 22.29 -6.97 -8.99
N ALA A 154 22.49 -5.82 -9.65
CA ALA A 154 21.42 -5.02 -10.23
C ALA A 154 21.77 -4.61 -11.67
N ARG A 155 20.77 -4.16 -12.42
CA ARG A 155 20.92 -3.57 -13.76
C ARG A 155 19.98 -2.37 -13.92
N PRO A 156 20.38 -1.31 -14.62
CA PRO A 156 19.46 -0.21 -14.95
C PRO A 156 18.30 -0.71 -15.82
N LEU A 157 17.08 -0.26 -15.55
CA LEU A 157 15.90 -0.47 -16.41
C LEU A 157 15.48 0.83 -17.07
N SER A 158 15.52 1.92 -16.31
CA SER A 158 15.31 3.29 -16.78
C SER A 158 16.06 4.25 -15.84
N PRO A 159 16.10 5.57 -16.13
CA PRO A 159 16.74 6.52 -15.22
C PRO A 159 16.19 6.40 -13.79
N LYS A 160 17.07 6.16 -12.81
CA LYS A 160 16.76 5.97 -11.38
C LYS A 160 15.91 4.75 -11.02
N VAL A 161 15.70 3.82 -11.96
CA VAL A 161 15.02 2.54 -11.72
C VAL A 161 15.92 1.38 -12.12
N TYR A 162 16.04 0.40 -11.24
CA TYR A 162 16.91 -0.74 -11.44
C TYR A 162 16.15 -2.05 -11.24
N GLY A 163 16.54 -3.07 -12.00
CA GLY A 163 16.14 -4.44 -11.82
C GLY A 163 17.16 -5.12 -10.92
N LEU A 164 16.67 -5.87 -9.94
CA LEU A 164 17.47 -6.50 -8.91
C LEU A 164 17.43 -8.01 -9.07
N ASP A 165 18.61 -8.61 -9.24
CA ASP A 165 18.78 -10.06 -9.25
C ASP A 165 18.73 -10.57 -7.80
N MET A 166 17.56 -11.08 -7.42
CA MET A 166 17.34 -11.60 -6.06
C MET A 166 18.15 -12.85 -5.77
N THR A 167 18.50 -13.66 -6.78
CA THR A 167 19.35 -14.85 -6.59
C THR A 167 20.76 -14.40 -6.19
N ARG A 168 21.37 -13.49 -6.94
CA ARG A 168 22.71 -12.95 -6.62
C ARG A 168 22.70 -12.17 -5.32
N LEU A 169 21.67 -11.36 -5.06
CA LEU A 169 21.57 -10.62 -3.80
C LEU A 169 21.46 -11.60 -2.62
N THR A 170 20.55 -12.58 -2.68
CA THR A 170 20.38 -13.59 -1.63
C THR A 170 21.67 -14.34 -1.35
N GLN A 171 22.38 -14.78 -2.40
CA GLN A 171 23.68 -15.44 -2.28
C GLN A 171 24.73 -14.53 -1.61
N THR A 172 24.80 -13.25 -2.01
CA THR A 172 25.72 -12.27 -1.41
C THR A 172 25.43 -12.07 0.07
N MET A 173 24.16 -11.97 0.45
CA MET A 173 23.76 -11.83 1.85
C MET A 173 24.10 -13.08 2.67
N LEU A 174 23.82 -14.28 2.15
CA LEU A 174 24.12 -15.56 2.80
C LEU A 174 25.63 -15.80 2.94
N ALA A 175 26.43 -15.36 1.95
CA ALA A 175 27.89 -15.38 2.00
C ALA A 175 28.49 -14.37 3.00
N LYS A 176 27.64 -13.58 3.67
CA LYS A 176 28.01 -12.56 4.67
C LYS A 176 28.95 -11.47 4.12
N THR A 177 28.98 -11.28 2.79
CA THR A 177 29.79 -10.28 2.11
C THR A 177 29.57 -8.90 2.71
N ARG A 178 30.63 -8.14 2.97
CA ARG A 178 30.56 -6.78 3.51
C ARG A 178 30.50 -5.76 2.39
N TRP A 179 29.87 -4.62 2.63
CA TRP A 179 29.79 -3.55 1.64
C TRP A 179 31.16 -3.11 1.13
N LYS A 180 32.13 -2.93 2.04
CA LYS A 180 33.50 -2.56 1.66
C LYS A 180 34.20 -3.55 0.72
N ASP A 181 33.80 -4.82 0.73
CA ASP A 181 34.41 -5.87 -0.10
C ASP A 181 33.85 -5.88 -1.54
N LEU A 182 32.80 -5.09 -1.82
CA LEU A 182 32.21 -4.98 -3.15
C LEU A 182 32.99 -4.02 -4.06
N LYS A 183 32.96 -4.28 -5.38
CA LYS A 183 33.51 -3.34 -6.37
C LYS A 183 32.77 -2.00 -6.30
N GLY A 184 33.51 -0.89 -6.33
CA GLY A 184 32.95 0.46 -6.29
C GLY A 184 32.42 0.90 -4.91
N SER A 185 32.80 0.21 -3.83
CA SER A 185 32.33 0.45 -2.47
C SER A 185 32.67 1.81 -1.86
N ALA A 186 33.51 2.63 -2.51
CA ALA A 186 33.96 3.92 -1.99
C ALA A 186 32.83 4.87 -1.56
N ALA A 187 31.68 4.83 -2.23
CA ALA A 187 30.53 5.66 -1.87
C ALA A 187 29.74 5.14 -0.64
N TYR A 188 30.04 3.93 -0.18
CA TYR A 188 29.41 3.29 0.97
C TYR A 188 30.34 2.26 1.65
N GLU A 189 31.50 2.73 2.11
CA GLU A 189 32.60 1.88 2.58
C GLU A 189 32.44 1.45 4.05
N VAL A 190 31.40 0.69 4.34
CA VAL A 190 31.12 0.20 5.69
C VAL A 190 31.49 -1.28 5.86
N SER A 191 31.91 -1.66 7.07
CA SER A 191 32.29 -3.05 7.39
C SER A 191 31.10 -3.97 7.67
N ARG A 192 29.85 -3.47 7.64
CA ARG A 192 28.65 -4.30 7.84
C ARG A 192 28.34 -5.16 6.61
N SER A 193 27.71 -6.32 6.84
CA SER A 193 27.25 -7.19 5.76
C SER A 193 26.22 -6.49 4.87
N VAL A 194 26.21 -6.85 3.60
CA VAL A 194 25.10 -6.56 2.68
C VAL A 194 23.88 -7.29 3.22
N LEU A 195 22.85 -6.52 3.59
CA LEU A 195 21.55 -7.01 4.04
C LEU A 195 20.48 -6.01 3.58
N VAL A 196 19.29 -6.53 3.31
CA VAL A 196 18.09 -5.72 3.09
C VAL A 196 17.38 -5.59 4.43
N SER A 197 17.06 -4.37 4.83
CA SER A 197 16.26 -4.14 6.03
C SER A 197 14.79 -4.46 5.76
N SER A 198 14.22 -5.35 6.55
CA SER A 198 12.82 -5.80 6.46
C SER A 198 12.21 -5.93 7.85
N THR A 199 10.89 -5.88 7.91
CA THR A 199 10.10 -5.97 9.15
C THR A 199 10.17 -7.35 9.81
N ASP A 200 9.79 -7.42 11.08
CA ASP A 200 9.60 -8.68 11.80
C ASP A 200 8.51 -9.54 11.13
N LEU A 201 8.93 -10.65 10.52
CA LEU A 201 8.07 -11.58 9.78
C LEU A 201 7.01 -12.27 10.66
N ARG A 202 7.18 -12.27 11.99
CA ARG A 202 6.20 -12.81 12.95
C ARG A 202 4.95 -11.93 13.00
N ARG A 203 5.09 -10.65 12.66
CA ARG A 203 4.05 -9.62 12.84
C ARG A 203 3.65 -8.93 11.54
N SER A 204 4.55 -8.86 10.57
CA SER A 204 4.38 -8.08 9.34
C SER A 204 4.33 -8.96 8.10
N ASN A 205 3.35 -8.69 7.22
CA ASN A 205 3.24 -9.31 5.91
C ASN A 205 4.45 -9.01 5.01
N SER A 206 5.05 -7.82 5.11
CA SER A 206 6.24 -7.46 4.33
C SER A 206 7.42 -8.38 4.66
N GLY A 207 7.62 -8.71 5.94
CA GLY A 207 8.66 -9.66 6.37
C GLY A 207 8.41 -11.07 5.84
N ALA A 208 7.15 -11.51 5.83
CA ALA A 208 6.75 -12.78 5.24
C ALA A 208 6.99 -12.82 3.72
N LEU A 209 6.62 -11.76 2.99
CA LEU A 209 6.84 -11.70 1.55
C LEU A 209 8.32 -11.56 1.17
N TYR A 210 9.14 -10.95 2.04
CA TYR A 210 10.59 -10.97 1.89
C TYR A 210 11.16 -12.39 2.02
N LEU A 211 10.66 -13.18 2.97
CA LEU A 211 10.99 -14.60 3.11
C LEU A 211 10.58 -15.39 1.85
N ALA A 212 9.40 -15.10 1.27
CA ALA A 212 8.94 -15.72 0.03
C ALA A 212 9.84 -15.39 -1.18
N LEU A 213 10.27 -14.14 -1.34
CA LEU A 213 11.17 -13.77 -2.44
C LEU A 213 12.56 -14.37 -2.30
N THR A 214 13.10 -14.39 -1.07
CA THR A 214 14.42 -14.97 -0.81
C THR A 214 14.40 -16.50 -0.88
N SER A 215 13.27 -17.15 -0.57
CA SER A 215 13.11 -18.59 -0.80
C SER A 215 13.08 -18.91 -2.27
N HIS A 216 12.24 -18.23 -3.06
CA HIS A 216 12.22 -18.38 -4.51
C HIS A 216 13.62 -18.13 -5.13
N ALA A 217 14.34 -17.12 -4.64
CA ALA A 217 15.70 -16.82 -5.12
C ALA A 217 16.72 -17.96 -4.85
N LEU A 218 16.51 -18.75 -3.79
CA LEU A 218 17.38 -19.86 -3.40
C LEU A 218 16.98 -21.18 -4.07
N THR A 219 15.69 -21.41 -4.28
CA THR A 219 15.14 -22.65 -4.83
C THR A 219 14.95 -22.60 -6.35
N GLY A 220 14.80 -21.40 -6.91
CA GLY A 220 14.48 -21.18 -8.32
C GLY A 220 12.99 -21.35 -8.67
N ASP A 221 12.15 -21.69 -7.69
CA ASP A 221 10.71 -21.92 -7.86
C ASP A 221 9.94 -21.68 -6.54
N ILE A 222 8.62 -21.55 -6.60
CA ILE A 222 7.74 -21.45 -5.44
C ILE A 222 7.87 -22.72 -4.59
N VAL A 223 8.11 -22.57 -3.30
CA VAL A 223 8.14 -23.71 -2.37
C VAL A 223 6.72 -24.23 -2.14
N THR A 224 6.50 -25.52 -2.41
CA THR A 224 5.15 -26.13 -2.33
C THR A 224 5.01 -27.24 -1.30
N ASP A 225 6.11 -27.70 -0.70
CA ASP A 225 6.10 -28.80 0.26
C ASP A 225 6.82 -28.44 1.57
N ARG A 226 6.39 -29.10 2.65
CA ARG A 226 6.87 -28.82 4.02
C ARG A 226 8.37 -29.11 4.19
N ALA A 227 8.92 -30.16 3.57
CA ALA A 227 10.31 -30.52 3.77
C ALA A 227 11.24 -29.47 3.15
N THR A 228 10.96 -29.06 1.91
CA THR A 228 11.67 -27.98 1.24
C THR A 228 11.48 -26.65 1.97
N ALA A 229 10.28 -26.37 2.48
CA ALA A 229 9.98 -25.18 3.26
C ALA A 229 10.85 -25.07 4.52
N GLN A 230 10.93 -26.14 5.32
CA GLN A 230 11.72 -26.16 6.54
C GLN A 230 13.22 -25.98 6.24
N ALA A 231 13.76 -26.75 5.28
CA ALA A 231 15.17 -26.67 4.92
C ALA A 231 15.56 -25.30 4.34
N THR A 232 14.69 -24.70 3.53
CA THR A 232 14.90 -23.38 2.92
C THR A 232 14.81 -22.28 3.97
N ALA A 233 13.77 -22.30 4.82
CA ALA A 233 13.60 -21.33 5.90
C ALA A 233 14.76 -21.35 6.89
N LEU A 234 15.27 -22.53 7.25
CA LEU A 234 16.44 -22.67 8.13
C LEU A 234 17.68 -21.97 7.56
N LYS A 235 17.96 -22.14 6.27
CA LYS A 235 19.06 -21.43 5.59
C LYS A 235 18.86 -19.92 5.58
N LEU A 236 17.62 -19.47 5.38
CA LEU A 236 17.28 -18.05 5.27
C LEU A 236 17.15 -17.35 6.62
N ALA A 237 17.04 -18.08 7.74
CA ALA A 237 16.90 -17.50 9.07
C ALA A 237 18.02 -16.51 9.41
N GLU A 238 19.25 -16.79 8.97
CA GLU A 238 20.41 -15.91 9.13
C GLU A 238 20.23 -14.53 8.46
N LEU A 239 19.37 -14.40 7.44
CA LEU A 239 19.05 -13.11 6.82
C LEU A 239 18.24 -12.22 7.76
N PHE A 240 17.45 -12.81 8.66
CA PHE A 240 16.62 -12.07 9.63
C PHE A 240 17.40 -11.83 10.92
N LYS A 241 18.07 -12.86 11.46
CA LYS A 241 18.86 -12.76 12.71
C LYS A 241 19.90 -11.63 12.65
N ARG A 242 20.59 -11.47 11.52
CA ARG A 242 21.68 -10.50 11.38
C ARG A 242 21.21 -9.06 11.15
N GLN A 243 19.92 -8.82 10.93
CA GLN A 243 19.38 -7.45 10.81
C GLN A 243 19.35 -6.72 12.16
N GLY A 244 19.43 -7.45 13.28
CA GLY A 244 19.30 -6.88 14.62
C GLY A 244 17.84 -6.55 14.93
N TYR A 245 17.57 -5.36 15.47
CA TYR A 245 16.20 -4.91 15.71
C TYR A 245 15.44 -4.77 14.39
N GLN A 246 14.25 -5.36 14.33
CA GLN A 246 13.35 -5.28 13.19
C GLN A 246 12.05 -4.60 13.59
N GLU A 247 11.61 -3.68 12.75
CA GLU A 247 10.35 -2.98 12.96
C GLU A 247 9.15 -3.93 12.86
N ASN A 248 8.16 -3.73 13.73
CA ASN A 248 6.95 -4.55 13.75
C ASN A 248 6.03 -4.28 12.55
N TYR A 249 6.14 -3.08 11.98
CA TYR A 249 5.31 -2.60 10.87
C TYR A 249 6.19 -1.97 9.80
N VAL A 250 5.75 -2.07 8.55
CA VAL A 250 6.53 -1.62 7.40
C VAL A 250 6.72 -0.11 7.36
N ASP A 251 5.83 0.65 8.00
CA ASP A 251 5.97 2.10 8.15
C ASP A 251 7.22 2.47 8.95
N GLY A 252 7.57 1.73 10.00
CA GLY A 252 8.80 1.98 10.75
C GLY A 252 10.06 1.78 9.90
N ASN A 253 10.09 0.72 9.09
CA ASN A 253 11.22 0.45 8.17
C ASN A 253 11.36 1.57 7.12
N PHE A 254 10.22 2.07 6.64
CA PHE A 254 10.18 3.17 5.69
C PHE A 254 10.58 4.52 6.33
N ASP A 255 10.13 4.78 7.57
CA ASP A 255 10.49 5.97 8.34
C ASP A 255 12.01 6.04 8.58
N ASP A 256 12.65 4.92 8.94
CA ASP A 256 14.10 4.83 9.05
C ASP A 256 14.81 5.19 7.73
N TYR A 257 14.28 4.72 6.59
CA TYR A 257 14.79 5.03 5.27
C TYR A 257 14.71 6.54 4.97
N VAL A 258 13.55 7.16 5.16
CA VAL A 258 13.38 8.59 4.80
C VAL A 258 13.98 9.56 5.82
N ALA A 259 13.99 9.22 7.10
CA ALA A 259 14.38 10.14 8.18
C ALA A 259 15.86 10.04 8.55
N ILE A 260 16.43 8.83 8.54
CA ILE A 260 17.83 8.60 8.96
C ILE A 260 18.74 8.48 7.73
N GLY A 261 18.26 7.83 6.66
CA GLY A 261 18.94 7.81 5.38
C GLY A 261 19.94 6.66 5.19
N ILE A 262 20.76 6.80 4.13
CA ILE A 262 21.68 5.77 3.60
C ILE A 262 22.59 5.13 4.65
N GLY A 263 23.01 5.90 5.67
CA GLY A 263 23.88 5.41 6.74
C GLY A 263 23.26 4.26 7.53
N LYS A 264 21.99 4.40 7.91
CA LYS A 264 21.22 3.39 8.64
C LYS A 264 20.60 2.37 7.69
N THR A 265 19.92 2.84 6.65
CA THR A 265 19.07 1.99 5.79
C THR A 265 19.45 2.17 4.31
N PRO A 266 20.41 1.38 3.80
CA PRO A 266 20.91 1.49 2.44
C PRO A 266 19.98 0.76 1.44
N MET A 267 19.23 -0.22 1.93
CA MET A 267 18.24 -1.02 1.22
C MET A 267 17.08 -1.32 2.19
N ALA A 268 15.90 -0.76 1.93
CA ALA A 268 14.67 -1.00 2.69
C ALA A 268 13.69 -1.81 1.84
N PHE A 269 13.29 -2.99 2.33
CA PHE A 269 12.22 -3.77 1.72
C PHE A 269 10.86 -3.18 2.10
N ILE A 270 10.15 -2.64 1.11
CA ILE A 270 8.89 -1.92 1.32
C ILE A 270 7.87 -2.27 0.24
N TYR A 271 6.64 -1.83 0.45
CA TYR A 271 5.68 -1.71 -0.65
C TYR A 271 5.94 -0.40 -1.40
N GLU A 272 5.85 -0.42 -2.74
CA GLU A 272 6.06 0.76 -3.57
C GLU A 272 5.14 1.93 -3.20
N ASN A 273 3.89 1.65 -2.81
CA ASN A 273 2.92 2.68 -2.42
C ASN A 273 3.43 3.58 -1.28
N GLN A 274 4.29 3.10 -0.40
CA GLN A 274 4.84 3.90 0.71
C GLN A 274 5.73 5.03 0.18
N LEU A 275 6.67 4.72 -0.72
CA LEU A 275 7.54 5.74 -1.31
C LEU A 275 6.77 6.64 -2.29
N VAL A 276 5.81 6.09 -3.04
CA VAL A 276 4.98 6.88 -3.94
C VAL A 276 4.10 7.86 -3.16
N ARG A 277 3.42 7.40 -2.10
CA ARG A 277 2.62 8.28 -1.22
C ARG A 277 3.48 9.37 -0.61
N TYR A 278 4.69 9.03 -0.15
CA TYR A 278 5.64 10.01 0.35
C TYR A 278 5.97 11.07 -0.72
N ALA A 279 6.32 10.63 -1.93
CA ALA A 279 6.66 11.51 -3.04
C ALA A 279 5.50 12.45 -3.42
N LEU A 280 4.27 11.94 -3.47
CA LEU A 280 3.06 12.72 -3.77
C LEU A 280 2.75 13.72 -2.65
N THR A 281 2.84 13.29 -1.39
CA THR A 281 2.58 14.13 -0.21
C THR A 281 3.60 15.26 -0.09
N LYS A 282 4.89 14.96 -0.30
CA LYS A 282 6.00 15.92 -0.22
C LYS A 282 6.18 16.71 -1.51
N LYS A 283 5.49 16.34 -2.58
CA LYS A 283 5.67 16.89 -3.95
C LYS A 283 7.11 16.76 -4.44
N GLY A 284 7.77 15.66 -4.08
CA GLY A 284 9.20 15.47 -4.33
C GLY A 284 9.80 14.29 -3.55
N VAL A 285 10.96 13.81 -4.02
CA VAL A 285 11.85 12.90 -3.30
C VAL A 285 13.28 13.46 -3.30
N ALA A 286 14.14 12.99 -2.39
CA ALA A 286 15.55 13.36 -2.43
C ALA A 286 16.18 12.87 -3.75
N GLN A 287 17.16 13.63 -4.28
CA GLN A 287 17.66 13.42 -5.64
C GLN A 287 18.29 12.05 -5.87
N ASP A 288 18.84 11.46 -4.82
CA ASP A 288 19.53 10.18 -4.83
C ASP A 288 18.63 9.00 -4.45
N MET A 289 17.35 9.21 -4.12
CA MET A 289 16.41 8.10 -3.89
C MET A 289 16.12 7.35 -5.19
N VAL A 290 16.22 6.02 -5.14
CA VAL A 290 15.96 5.14 -6.28
C VAL A 290 15.14 3.92 -5.85
N LEU A 291 14.46 3.32 -6.82
CA LEU A 291 13.77 2.04 -6.64
C LEU A 291 14.51 0.91 -7.33
N LEU A 292 14.75 -0.16 -6.57
CA LEU A 292 15.20 -1.44 -7.09
C LEU A 292 13.99 -2.39 -7.11
N TYR A 293 13.62 -2.89 -8.28
CA TYR A 293 12.55 -3.88 -8.45
C TYR A 293 13.17 -5.28 -8.46
N PRO A 294 12.89 -6.13 -7.46
CA PRO A 294 13.21 -7.56 -7.53
C PRO A 294 12.73 -8.18 -8.85
N GLN A 295 13.52 -9.05 -9.47
CA GLN A 295 13.16 -9.76 -10.68
C GLN A 295 13.33 -11.28 -10.47
N PRO A 296 12.24 -12.04 -10.28
CA PRO A 296 10.86 -11.58 -10.13
C PRO A 296 10.59 -10.86 -8.79
N THR A 297 9.52 -10.06 -8.74
CA THR A 297 8.95 -9.50 -7.50
C THR A 297 7.59 -10.12 -7.19
N ILE A 298 7.03 -9.84 -6.02
CA ILE A 298 5.63 -10.14 -5.69
C ILE A 298 4.82 -8.85 -5.79
N VAL A 299 3.68 -8.91 -6.47
CA VAL A 299 2.68 -7.83 -6.46
C VAL A 299 1.71 -8.09 -5.31
N ASN A 300 1.79 -7.27 -4.26
CA ASN A 300 0.86 -7.35 -3.16
C ASN A 300 -0.49 -6.75 -3.59
N LYS A 301 -1.47 -7.62 -3.83
CA LYS A 301 -2.86 -7.21 -3.99
C LYS A 301 -3.42 -6.84 -2.63
N VAL A 302 -4.09 -5.70 -2.54
CA VAL A 302 -4.98 -5.43 -1.41
C VAL A 302 -6.34 -5.99 -1.83
N VAL A 303 -6.79 -7.04 -1.16
CA VAL A 303 -7.94 -7.84 -1.57
C VAL A 303 -9.14 -7.50 -0.71
N PHE A 304 -10.17 -6.98 -1.36
CA PHE A 304 -11.47 -6.74 -0.77
C PHE A 304 -12.31 -8.02 -0.86
N VAL A 305 -12.80 -8.51 0.28
CA VAL A 305 -13.69 -9.66 0.39
C VAL A 305 -15.06 -9.18 0.84
N ALA A 306 -16.01 -9.14 -0.08
CA ALA A 306 -17.39 -8.76 0.18
C ALA A 306 -18.17 -9.94 0.77
N MET A 307 -18.86 -9.74 1.90
CA MET A 307 -19.66 -10.77 2.58
C MET A 307 -21.16 -10.68 2.28
N ASN A 308 -21.59 -9.65 1.54
CA ASN A 308 -22.97 -9.44 1.12
C ASN A 308 -23.06 -8.52 -0.10
N GLU A 309 -24.26 -8.34 -0.65
CA GLU A 309 -24.50 -7.54 -1.86
C GLU A 309 -24.15 -6.06 -1.72
N ARG A 310 -24.38 -5.44 -0.54
CA ARG A 310 -23.98 -4.04 -0.31
C ARG A 310 -22.46 -3.90 -0.31
N ALA A 311 -21.75 -4.85 0.27
CA ALA A 311 -20.29 -4.90 0.21
C ALA A 311 -19.76 -5.16 -1.21
N LYS A 312 -20.49 -5.90 -2.06
CA LYS A 312 -20.14 -6.02 -3.50
C LYS A 312 -20.27 -4.68 -4.21
N ALA A 313 -21.32 -3.90 -3.92
CA ALA A 313 -21.45 -2.54 -4.46
C ALA A 313 -20.32 -1.62 -3.99
N LEU A 314 -19.88 -1.75 -2.74
CA LEU A 314 -18.68 -1.06 -2.23
C LEU A 314 -17.41 -1.49 -2.97
N ALA A 315 -17.21 -2.78 -3.19
CA ALA A 315 -16.07 -3.29 -3.96
C ALA A 315 -16.02 -2.70 -5.39
N ALA A 316 -17.18 -2.65 -6.07
CA ALA A 316 -17.31 -2.04 -7.39
C ALA A 316 -17.02 -0.53 -7.36
N ALA A 317 -17.57 0.19 -6.37
CA ALA A 317 -17.28 1.61 -6.20
C ALA A 317 -15.77 1.87 -5.99
N LEU A 318 -15.11 1.07 -5.15
CA LEU A 318 -13.67 1.18 -4.94
C LEU A 318 -12.85 0.88 -6.20
N ALA A 319 -13.34 0.02 -7.10
CA ALA A 319 -12.64 -0.37 -8.33
C ALA A 319 -12.87 0.60 -9.50
N ASP A 320 -14.09 1.13 -9.64
CA ASP A 320 -14.54 1.77 -10.88
C ASP A 320 -14.76 3.29 -10.74
N ASP A 321 -14.95 3.80 -9.52
CA ASP A 321 -15.20 5.22 -9.33
C ASP A 321 -13.93 6.07 -9.49
N ALA A 322 -13.96 7.02 -10.42
CA ALA A 322 -12.80 7.82 -10.76
C ALA A 322 -12.29 8.71 -9.62
N GLU A 323 -13.15 9.16 -8.69
CA GLU A 323 -12.74 9.95 -7.53
C GLU A 323 -12.05 9.05 -6.50
N LEU A 324 -12.67 7.93 -6.13
CA LEU A 324 -12.12 6.95 -5.19
C LEU A 324 -10.78 6.37 -5.67
N GLN A 325 -10.67 6.06 -6.96
CA GLN A 325 -9.45 5.60 -7.61
C GLN A 325 -8.37 6.69 -7.64
N GLY A 326 -8.77 7.95 -7.84
CA GLY A 326 -7.86 9.09 -7.78
C GLY A 326 -7.21 9.26 -6.42
N ILE A 327 -8.03 9.19 -5.37
CA ILE A 327 -7.53 9.25 -3.99
C ILE A 327 -6.63 8.05 -3.71
N ALA A 328 -6.96 6.84 -4.21
CA ALA A 328 -6.10 5.66 -4.01
C ALA A 328 -4.70 5.86 -4.62
N VAL A 329 -4.61 6.50 -5.79
CA VAL A 329 -3.33 6.90 -6.41
C VAL A 329 -2.58 7.91 -5.54
N GLU A 330 -3.25 8.87 -4.91
CA GLU A 330 -2.63 9.80 -3.95
C GLU A 330 -2.04 9.07 -2.71
N TYR A 331 -2.67 7.97 -2.30
CA TYR A 331 -2.14 7.04 -1.30
C TYR A 331 -1.08 6.07 -1.85
N GLY A 332 -0.64 6.27 -3.10
CA GLY A 332 0.43 5.54 -3.76
C GLY A 332 0.05 4.17 -4.30
N PHE A 333 -1.22 3.77 -4.20
CA PHE A 333 -1.65 2.48 -4.75
C PHE A 333 -1.68 2.51 -6.27
N ARG A 334 -1.27 1.39 -6.88
CA ARG A 334 -1.57 1.13 -8.27
C ARG A 334 -3.01 0.70 -8.42
N ILE A 335 -3.58 1.14 -9.54
CA ILE A 335 -4.95 0.87 -9.96
C ILE A 335 -4.96 0.24 -11.35
N ALA A 336 -6.14 -0.17 -11.84
CA ALA A 336 -6.27 -0.73 -13.19
C ALA A 336 -5.74 0.24 -14.26
N ASP A 337 -6.00 1.54 -14.09
CA ASP A 337 -5.47 2.60 -14.94
C ASP A 337 -4.01 2.92 -14.58
N SER A 338 -3.09 2.16 -15.18
CA SER A 338 -1.64 2.33 -14.97
C SER A 338 -1.12 3.67 -15.51
N GLU A 339 -1.76 4.25 -16.52
CA GLU A 339 -1.31 5.53 -17.11
C GLU A 339 -1.61 6.68 -16.16
N ARG A 340 -2.80 6.69 -15.54
CA ARG A 340 -3.15 7.66 -14.50
C ARG A 340 -2.19 7.59 -13.32
N PHE A 341 -1.83 6.39 -12.87
CA PHE A 341 -0.84 6.21 -11.81
C PHE A 341 0.51 6.85 -12.19
N VAL A 342 1.08 6.47 -13.34
CA VAL A 342 2.38 7.00 -13.78
C VAL A 342 2.33 8.53 -13.97
N ALA A 343 1.24 9.04 -14.54
CA ALA A 343 1.05 10.48 -14.75
C ALA A 343 1.00 11.26 -13.43
N ALA A 344 0.39 10.70 -12.38
CA ALA A 344 0.35 11.32 -11.05
C ALA A 344 1.74 11.34 -10.38
N VAL A 345 2.54 10.29 -10.55
CA VAL A 345 3.87 10.18 -9.92
C VAL A 345 4.93 11.03 -10.63
N LYS A 346 4.87 11.14 -11.96
CA LYS A 346 5.90 11.80 -12.78
C LYS A 346 6.33 13.20 -12.30
N PRO A 347 5.43 14.13 -11.89
CA PRO A 347 5.82 15.46 -11.43
C PRO A 347 6.64 15.48 -10.13
N THR A 348 6.63 14.39 -9.35
CA THR A 348 7.38 14.28 -8.08
C THR A 348 8.88 14.02 -8.29
N GLY A 349 9.29 13.67 -9.52
CA GLY A 349 10.68 13.26 -9.79
C GLY A 349 11.04 11.85 -9.32
N LEU A 350 10.12 11.12 -8.67
CA LEU A 350 10.27 9.69 -8.39
C LEU A 350 10.07 8.91 -9.69
N ALA A 351 11.05 8.06 -10.02
CA ALA A 351 10.95 7.15 -11.16
C ALA A 351 10.40 5.79 -10.70
N VAL A 352 9.41 5.27 -11.44
CA VAL A 352 8.76 3.97 -11.19
C VAL A 352 8.67 3.18 -12.50
N GLU A 353 8.57 1.85 -12.42
CA GLU A 353 8.20 1.05 -13.59
C GLU A 353 6.72 1.27 -13.96
N ALA A 354 6.44 1.56 -15.22
CA ALA A 354 5.05 1.70 -15.68
C ALA A 354 4.28 0.38 -15.56
N ARG A 355 4.92 -0.74 -15.91
CA ARG A 355 4.34 -2.09 -15.84
C ARG A 355 5.35 -3.06 -15.25
N VAL A 356 4.97 -3.72 -14.17
CA VAL A 356 5.77 -4.77 -13.53
C VAL A 356 5.40 -6.11 -14.15
N THR A 357 6.31 -6.69 -14.93
CA THR A 357 6.04 -7.91 -15.74
C THR A 357 6.67 -9.17 -15.18
N GLN A 358 7.75 -9.07 -14.42
CA GLN A 358 8.41 -10.21 -13.78
C GLN A 358 7.86 -10.39 -12.37
N VAL A 359 6.78 -11.18 -12.27
CA VAL A 359 6.06 -11.40 -11.01
C VAL A 359 6.01 -12.89 -10.66
N VAL A 360 6.03 -13.16 -9.35
CA VAL A 360 5.82 -14.50 -8.78
C VAL A 360 4.81 -14.40 -7.64
N ASP A 361 4.11 -15.49 -7.34
CA ASP A 361 3.24 -15.60 -6.18
C ASP A 361 4.01 -16.14 -4.96
N PRO A 362 3.63 -15.76 -3.73
CA PRO A 362 4.19 -16.40 -2.54
C PRO A 362 3.73 -17.86 -2.42
N PRO A 363 4.44 -18.70 -1.64
CA PRO A 363 3.93 -20.01 -1.22
C PRO A 363 2.53 -19.96 -0.61
N SER A 364 1.87 -21.11 -0.52
CA SER A 364 0.54 -21.22 0.13
C SER A 364 0.59 -20.75 1.59
N PHE A 365 -0.57 -20.48 2.19
CA PHE A 365 -0.62 -20.04 3.59
C PHE A 365 0.09 -21.02 4.53
N GLU A 366 -0.16 -22.31 4.36
CA GLU A 366 0.38 -23.38 5.22
C GLU A 366 1.90 -23.46 5.09
N ILE A 367 2.41 -23.37 3.86
CA ILE A 367 3.84 -23.38 3.59
C ILE A 367 4.50 -22.10 4.13
N MET A 368 3.89 -20.94 3.91
CA MET A 368 4.38 -19.68 4.46
C MET A 368 4.40 -19.69 5.99
N ALA A 369 3.34 -20.21 6.63
CA ALA A 369 3.28 -20.33 8.09
C ALA A 369 4.41 -21.23 8.61
N GLU A 370 4.62 -22.39 7.99
CA GLU A 370 5.72 -23.29 8.35
C GLU A 370 7.09 -22.61 8.25
N MET A 371 7.34 -21.89 7.14
CA MET A 371 8.59 -21.16 6.94
C MET A 371 8.77 -20.05 7.99
N ILE A 372 7.71 -19.29 8.27
CA ILE A 372 7.70 -18.24 9.30
C ILE A 372 8.02 -18.83 10.68
N ASP A 373 7.41 -19.97 11.04
CA ASP A 373 7.62 -20.61 12.34
C ASP A 373 9.04 -21.14 12.50
N VAL A 374 9.64 -21.67 11.42
CA VAL A 374 11.06 -22.06 11.42
C VAL A 374 11.94 -20.84 11.67
N VAL A 375 11.79 -19.75 10.91
CA VAL A 375 12.62 -18.55 11.11
C VAL A 375 12.38 -17.93 12.49
N ALA A 376 11.13 -17.89 12.98
CA ALA A 376 10.79 -17.34 14.29
C ALA A 376 11.47 -18.10 15.44
N ARG A 377 11.55 -19.43 15.35
CA ARG A 377 12.28 -20.26 16.32
C ARG A 377 13.77 -19.95 16.30
N GLU A 378 14.34 -19.81 15.11
CA GLU A 378 15.76 -19.48 14.95
C GLU A 378 16.11 -18.07 15.43
N MET A 379 15.18 -17.11 15.36
CA MET A 379 15.37 -15.75 15.88
C MET A 379 15.33 -15.66 17.41
N THR A 380 14.85 -16.70 18.09
CA THR A 380 14.75 -16.74 19.57
C THR A 380 15.96 -17.45 20.20
N GLN A 381 16.77 -18.14 19.39
CA GLN A 381 18.03 -18.78 19.76
C GLN A 381 19.21 -17.87 19.47
#